data_AF-N1SB07-F1
#
_entry.id   AF-N1SB07-F1
#
_cell.length_a   1.000
_cell.length_b   1.000
_cell.length_c   1.000
_cell.angle_alpha   90.00
_cell.angle_beta   90.00
_cell.angle_gamma   90.00
#
_symmetry.space_group_name_H-M   'P 1'
#
loop_
_entity.id
_entity.type
_entity.pdbx_description
1 polymer ?
#
loop_
_entity_poly.entity_id
_entity_poly.type
_entity_poly.pdbx_seq_one_letter_code
_entity_poly.pdbx_strand_id
1 'polypeptide(L)'
;MIRARGGCTNCRRHRKRCDQQRPCCTRCRSRGYECSGYSNPQRWVNYAAVSTVSSNPAPQEVTSSLALPAPPPKYETKMTLPIPRDHNELIITADVNYGLRMFCKGYSQSWIRPFFLNISTTSPSVPILSAAIQFYIHQGSSVPVLECIDLALKTFRYEVVSYQDTLKAGILSAAQPCTPYIRMISEVYNLNTQMNFPALQQNVAVRHALELLAVMDIPRLVLGRVCPSLGLWKRFREAQDSWEGGRMTGVEVVSGMPVDLLDIFEHDDTENLILRLSLWEWQGDTAECLQHNLWDAWRLAGIVDLRRRDRCRRRLQDRQPDHDADESCGDTSVLNRLMAVVSIIFDCSRLPKHRHVLIGLIFPLVVVSLEVPYLKRHAEAKQIVDNVRNTIKAERTYNLAKVVFQLLDDAWNDGSSWYDIDERARSQGVEVALM
;
A
#
# COMPACT_ATOMS: atom_id res chain seq x y z
N MET A 1 21.66 -38.68 3.84
CA MET A 1 20.88 -38.26 2.64
C MET A 1 20.16 -36.95 2.92
N ILE A 2 20.61 -35.86 2.29
CA ILE A 2 20.08 -34.51 2.49
C ILE A 2 18.72 -34.39 1.79
N ARG A 3 17.62 -34.28 2.54
CA ARG A 3 16.29 -34.00 1.97
C ARG A 3 16.30 -32.58 1.41
N ALA A 4 16.10 -32.43 0.10
CA ALA A 4 16.05 -31.14 -0.58
C ALA A 4 15.00 -30.21 0.06
N ARG A 5 15.46 -29.09 0.64
CA ARG A 5 14.65 -28.07 1.35
C ARG A 5 13.92 -27.11 0.40
N GLY A 6 13.51 -27.59 -0.78
CA GLY A 6 13.00 -26.75 -1.86
C GLY A 6 11.54 -27.00 -2.26
N GLY A 7 10.86 -28.03 -1.74
CA GLY A 7 9.50 -28.35 -2.18
C GLY A 7 8.44 -27.31 -1.77
N CYS A 8 7.31 -27.25 -2.48
CA CYS A 8 6.19 -26.39 -2.08
C CYS A 8 5.61 -26.81 -0.72
N THR A 9 4.94 -25.88 -0.03
CA THR A 9 4.33 -26.08 1.30
C THR A 9 3.37 -27.29 1.32
N ASN A 10 2.56 -27.49 0.28
CA ASN A 10 1.68 -28.67 0.16
C ASN A 10 2.46 -29.98 0.05
N CYS A 11 3.44 -30.07 -0.85
CA CYS A 11 4.26 -31.27 -0.98
C CYS A 11 5.07 -31.57 0.29
N ARG A 12 5.54 -30.53 1.01
CA ARG A 12 6.20 -30.67 2.31
C ARG A 12 5.23 -31.19 3.37
N ARG A 13 4.02 -30.63 3.47
CA ARG A 13 2.97 -31.06 4.41
C ARG A 13 2.62 -32.53 4.21
N HIS A 14 2.52 -32.96 2.96
CA HIS A 14 2.23 -34.36 2.62
C HIS A 14 3.47 -35.27 2.58
N ARG A 15 4.66 -34.76 2.94
CA ARG A 15 5.95 -35.47 2.92
C ARG A 15 6.24 -36.16 1.58
N LYS A 16 5.87 -35.52 0.46
CA LYS A 16 6.11 -36.01 -0.90
C LYS A 16 7.18 -35.18 -1.61
N ARG A 17 7.89 -35.81 -2.55
CA ARG A 17 8.88 -35.15 -3.41
C ARG A 17 8.18 -34.14 -4.32
N CYS A 18 8.72 -32.94 -4.39
CA CYS A 18 8.23 -31.84 -5.21
C CYS A 18 9.23 -31.59 -6.36
N ASP A 19 8.70 -31.35 -7.55
CA ASP A 19 9.41 -31.03 -8.79
C ASP A 19 9.86 -29.57 -8.89
N GLN A 20 9.41 -28.70 -7.97
CA GLN A 20 9.82 -27.30 -7.84
C GLN A 20 9.51 -26.39 -9.04
N GLN A 21 8.64 -26.80 -9.96
CA GLN A 21 8.18 -25.94 -11.05
C GLN A 21 7.36 -24.73 -10.54
N ARG A 22 7.62 -23.55 -11.09
CA ARG A 22 6.89 -22.30 -10.80
C ARG A 22 5.88 -22.02 -11.94
N PRO A 23 4.70 -21.45 -11.66
CA PRO A 23 4.18 -20.99 -10.35
C PRO A 23 3.62 -22.11 -9.47
N CYS A 24 3.26 -23.27 -10.04
CA CYS A 24 2.69 -24.43 -9.33
C CYS A 24 3.44 -25.72 -9.70
N CYS A 25 3.74 -26.57 -8.72
CA CYS A 25 4.37 -27.87 -8.97
C CYS A 25 3.44 -28.82 -9.74
N THR A 26 3.99 -29.71 -10.58
CA THR A 26 3.20 -30.62 -11.42
C THR A 26 2.27 -31.50 -10.59
N ARG A 27 2.70 -31.86 -9.38
CA ARG A 27 1.94 -32.73 -8.46
C ARG A 27 0.72 -32.05 -7.83
N CYS A 28 0.79 -30.75 -7.55
CA CYS A 28 -0.37 -29.98 -7.09
C CYS A 28 -1.35 -29.80 -8.25
N ARG A 29 -0.84 -29.50 -9.45
CA ARG A 29 -1.63 -29.36 -10.68
C ARG A 29 -2.39 -30.65 -11.03
N SER A 30 -1.70 -31.79 -11.02
CA SER A 30 -2.30 -33.09 -11.38
C SER A 30 -3.35 -33.58 -10.37
N ARG A 31 -3.39 -32.98 -9.18
CA ARG A 31 -4.34 -33.34 -8.11
C ARG A 31 -5.46 -32.33 -7.92
N GLY A 32 -5.48 -31.25 -8.71
CA GLY A 32 -6.48 -30.19 -8.61
C GLY A 32 -6.38 -29.36 -7.32
N TYR A 33 -5.24 -29.37 -6.61
CA TYR A 33 -5.05 -28.51 -5.43
C TYR A 33 -4.32 -27.23 -5.82
N GLU A 34 -4.77 -26.11 -5.26
CA GLU A 34 -4.05 -24.84 -5.33
C GLU A 34 -2.67 -24.97 -4.66
N CYS A 35 -1.60 -24.66 -5.38
CA CYS A 35 -0.23 -24.82 -4.87
C CYS A 35 0.13 -23.65 -3.97
N SER A 36 0.20 -23.86 -2.65
CA SER A 36 0.47 -22.83 -1.64
C SER A 36 1.93 -22.28 -1.64
N GLY A 37 2.64 -22.40 -2.76
CA GLY A 37 3.94 -21.78 -3.01
C GLY A 37 5.15 -22.45 -2.34
N TYR A 38 6.31 -21.83 -2.57
CA TYR A 38 7.63 -22.30 -2.14
C TYR A 38 8.17 -21.47 -0.97
N SER A 39 7.34 -21.25 0.05
CA SER A 39 7.75 -20.51 1.23
C SER A 39 8.66 -21.38 2.09
N ASN A 40 9.91 -20.96 2.31
CA ASN A 40 10.64 -21.41 3.49
C ASN A 40 10.06 -20.61 4.67
N PRO A 41 9.53 -21.26 5.72
CA PRO A 41 9.26 -20.53 6.95
C PRO A 41 10.61 -19.97 7.41
N GLN A 42 10.78 -18.66 7.33
CA GLN A 42 11.92 -18.01 7.95
C GLN A 42 11.75 -18.17 9.45
N ARG A 43 12.44 -19.16 10.02
CA ARG A 43 12.64 -19.24 11.46
C ARG A 43 13.54 -18.07 11.82
N TRP A 44 13.02 -17.18 12.64
CA TRP A 44 13.84 -16.20 13.33
C TRP A 44 14.81 -16.96 14.21
N VAL A 45 16.09 -16.98 13.82
CA VAL A 45 17.18 -17.35 14.71
C VAL A 45 17.52 -16.07 15.47
N ASN A 46 17.31 -16.07 16.79
CA ASN A 46 17.83 -15.03 17.66
C ASN A 46 19.36 -15.05 17.52
N TYR A 47 19.93 -14.08 16.82
CA TYR A 47 21.39 -13.93 16.66
C TYR A 47 22.13 -13.66 17.99
N ALA A 48 21.40 -13.52 19.11
CA ALA A 48 21.98 -13.43 20.46
C ALA A 48 22.34 -14.79 21.08
N ALA A 49 22.01 -15.92 20.45
CA ALA A 49 22.29 -17.26 20.99
C ALA A 49 22.99 -18.16 19.97
N VAL A 50 24.18 -17.76 19.51
CA VAL A 50 25.15 -18.69 18.94
C VAL A 50 26.44 -18.58 19.75
N SER A 51 26.49 -19.31 20.85
CA SER A 51 27.73 -19.81 21.42
C SER A 51 27.43 -21.12 22.13
N THR A 52 28.18 -22.15 21.74
CA THR A 52 28.32 -23.49 22.31
C THR A 52 27.27 -24.56 22.00
N VAL A 53 27.81 -25.69 21.55
CA VAL A 53 27.17 -26.92 21.07
C VAL A 53 27.04 -27.90 22.24
N SER A 54 25.90 -28.59 22.40
CA SER A 54 25.80 -30.07 22.36
C SER A 54 24.55 -30.68 23.06
N SER A 55 24.05 -31.75 22.43
CA SER A 55 23.22 -32.89 22.90
C SER A 55 21.70 -32.75 23.21
N ASN A 56 20.92 -33.60 22.50
CA ASN A 56 19.48 -33.95 22.59
C ASN A 56 19.18 -34.98 23.75
N PRO A 57 17.93 -35.50 23.92
CA PRO A 57 16.63 -34.85 24.21
C PRO A 57 15.81 -35.57 25.32
N ALA A 58 14.75 -34.95 25.85
CA ALA A 58 13.58 -35.67 26.41
C ALA A 58 12.30 -34.82 26.26
N PRO A 59 11.12 -35.41 25.98
CA PRO A 59 9.89 -34.67 25.71
C PRO A 59 9.11 -34.40 27.00
N GLN A 60 8.87 -33.13 27.31
CA GLN A 60 7.84 -32.74 28.27
C GLN A 60 6.90 -31.71 27.63
N GLU A 61 5.61 -31.96 27.83
CA GLU A 61 4.48 -31.19 27.33
C GLU A 61 4.56 -29.74 27.84
N VAL A 62 4.56 -28.77 26.91
CA VAL A 62 4.56 -27.35 27.25
C VAL A 62 3.17 -26.78 26.94
N THR A 63 2.37 -26.65 27.99
CA THR A 63 1.36 -25.61 28.12
C THR A 63 2.04 -24.26 27.87
N SER A 64 1.72 -23.61 26.74
CA SER A 64 2.33 -22.34 26.33
C SER A 64 1.75 -21.16 27.12
N SER A 65 2.22 -20.97 28.35
CA SER A 65 2.22 -19.68 29.00
C SER A 65 3.35 -18.83 28.43
N LEU A 66 3.00 -17.68 27.84
CA LEU A 66 3.94 -16.68 27.36
C LEU A 66 4.74 -16.11 28.55
N ALA A 67 5.91 -16.67 28.81
CA ALA A 67 6.86 -16.07 29.76
C ALA A 67 7.44 -14.79 29.13
N LEU A 68 7.30 -13.68 29.85
CA LEU A 68 7.87 -12.37 29.51
C LEU A 68 9.41 -12.47 29.43
N PRO A 69 10.07 -11.86 28.42
CA PRO A 69 11.49 -11.59 28.54
C PRO A 69 11.73 -10.51 29.60
N ALA A 70 12.90 -10.58 30.23
CA ALA A 70 13.36 -9.74 31.33
C ALA A 70 13.14 -8.22 31.11
N PRO A 71 13.02 -7.44 32.21
CA PRO A 71 12.90 -5.98 32.11
C PRO A 71 14.05 -5.37 31.30
N PRO A 72 13.81 -4.26 30.59
CA PRO A 72 14.81 -3.66 29.70
C PRO A 72 16.08 -3.29 30.49
N PRO A 73 17.28 -3.42 29.88
CA PRO A 73 18.49 -2.88 30.48
C PRO A 73 18.32 -1.38 30.70
N LYS A 74 18.67 -0.91 31.90
CA LYS A 74 18.73 0.52 32.24
C LYS A 74 19.77 1.16 31.32
N TYR A 75 19.33 1.82 30.25
CA TYR A 75 20.23 2.65 29.45
C TYR A 75 20.43 3.98 30.18
N GLU A 76 21.69 4.30 30.48
CA GLU A 76 22.05 5.61 30.97
C GLU A 76 21.67 6.66 29.92
N THR A 77 20.90 7.63 30.36
CA THR A 77 20.40 8.80 29.64
C THR A 77 21.56 9.67 29.13
N LYS A 78 22.27 9.23 28.09
CA LYS A 78 23.27 10.03 27.36
C LYS A 78 23.03 10.04 25.86
N MET A 79 21.77 9.95 25.43
CA MET A 79 21.37 10.30 24.06
C MET A 79 20.83 11.72 24.09
N THR A 80 21.71 12.69 23.87
CA THR A 80 21.37 14.09 23.54
C THR A 80 20.87 14.13 22.10
N LEU A 81 19.66 13.62 21.86
CA LEU A 81 18.88 14.04 20.71
C LEU A 81 18.31 15.43 21.00
N PRO A 82 18.27 16.36 20.02
CA PRO A 82 17.48 17.57 20.12
C PRO A 82 16.01 17.20 19.93
N ILE A 83 15.44 16.45 20.87
CA ILE A 83 13.99 16.43 21.07
C ILE A 83 13.75 17.55 22.07
N PRO A 84 13.13 18.69 21.68
CA PRO A 84 12.78 19.73 22.64
C PRO A 84 11.87 19.10 23.70
N ARG A 85 12.41 18.93 24.91
CA ARG A 85 11.67 18.43 26.07
C ARG A 85 10.67 19.45 26.62
N ASP A 86 10.65 20.66 26.06
CA ASP A 86 9.63 21.67 26.32
C ASP A 86 8.49 21.55 25.29
N HIS A 87 7.48 20.78 25.70
CA HIS A 87 6.29 20.51 24.90
C HIS A 87 5.35 21.72 24.91
N ASN A 88 5.49 22.59 23.90
CA ASN A 88 4.43 23.53 23.55
C ASN A 88 3.38 22.81 22.69
N GLU A 89 2.12 22.89 23.12
CA GLU A 89 0.91 22.37 22.45
C GLU A 89 0.83 22.79 20.96
N LEU A 90 1.39 23.96 20.62
CA LEU A 90 1.48 24.48 19.24
C LEU A 90 2.35 23.65 18.30
N ILE A 91 3.47 23.06 18.75
CA ILE A 91 4.40 22.31 17.90
C ILE A 91 3.82 20.92 17.61
N ILE A 92 3.27 20.25 18.62
CA ILE A 92 2.56 18.97 18.47
C ILE A 92 1.38 19.14 17.49
N THR A 93 0.62 20.24 17.63
CA THR A 93 -0.47 20.56 16.72
C THR A 93 0.04 20.83 15.30
N ALA A 94 1.17 21.51 15.12
CA ALA A 94 1.77 21.76 13.81
C ALA A 94 2.28 20.46 13.14
N ASP A 95 2.96 19.59 13.89
CA ASP A 95 3.53 18.34 13.40
C ASP A 95 2.45 17.32 13.04
N VAL A 96 1.41 17.17 13.88
CA VAL A 96 0.24 16.34 13.59
C VAL A 96 -0.53 16.88 12.38
N ASN A 97 -0.75 18.19 12.29
CA ASN A 97 -1.45 18.79 11.15
C ASN A 97 -0.66 18.65 9.84
N TYR A 98 0.67 18.69 9.89
CA TYR A 98 1.50 18.45 8.72
C TYR A 98 1.42 16.99 8.29
N GLY A 99 1.60 16.03 9.21
CA GLY A 99 1.46 14.60 8.91
C GLY A 99 0.08 14.25 8.34
N LEU A 100 -0.99 14.78 8.92
CA LEU A 100 -2.35 14.55 8.45
C LEU A 100 -2.60 15.09 7.04
N ARG A 101 -2.05 16.26 6.69
CA ARG A 101 -2.12 16.78 5.32
C ARG A 101 -1.38 15.94 4.29
N MET A 102 -0.47 15.08 4.75
CA MET A 102 0.34 14.21 3.89
C MET A 102 -0.34 12.85 3.68
N PHE A 103 -1.09 12.35 4.66
CA PHE A 103 -1.76 11.05 4.59
C PHE A 103 -3.25 11.12 4.21
N CYS A 104 -3.94 12.22 4.52
CA CYS A 104 -5.35 12.38 4.20
C CYS A 104 -5.51 13.26 2.96
N LYS A 105 -5.88 12.64 1.83
CA LYS A 105 -6.20 13.35 0.58
C LYS A 105 -7.63 13.89 0.55
N GLY A 106 -8.49 13.43 1.46
CA GLY A 106 -9.85 13.92 1.67
C GLY A 106 -9.95 15.15 2.59
N TYR A 107 -11.04 15.91 2.43
CA TYR A 107 -11.40 17.18 3.08
C TYR A 107 -10.65 17.58 4.37
N SER A 108 -10.15 18.82 4.37
CA SER A 108 -9.50 19.51 5.51
C SER A 108 -10.33 19.61 6.82
N GLN A 109 -11.56 19.09 6.84
CA GLN A 109 -12.46 18.99 8.00
C GLN A 109 -12.76 17.54 8.41
N SER A 110 -11.90 16.58 8.08
CA SER A 110 -12.11 15.19 8.52
C SER A 110 -12.03 15.03 10.04
N TRP A 111 -12.88 14.15 10.60
CA TRP A 111 -12.85 13.69 11.99
C TRP A 111 -11.47 13.16 12.43
N ILE A 112 -10.63 12.80 11.46
CA ILE A 112 -9.25 12.33 11.69
C ILE A 112 -8.42 13.38 12.41
N ARG A 113 -8.57 14.67 12.07
CA ARG A 113 -7.79 15.74 12.72
C ARG A 113 -8.05 15.84 14.22
N PRO A 114 -9.30 16.03 14.69
CA PRO A 114 -9.59 16.02 16.13
C PRO A 114 -9.28 14.67 16.77
N PHE A 115 -9.40 13.55 16.04
CA PHE A 115 -9.04 12.23 16.54
C PHE A 115 -7.55 12.07 16.87
N PHE A 116 -6.65 12.41 15.95
CA PHE A 116 -5.20 12.31 16.19
C PHE A 116 -4.72 13.30 17.25
N LEU A 117 -5.31 14.49 17.31
CA LEU A 117 -5.03 15.43 18.39
C LEU A 117 -5.43 14.83 19.75
N ASN A 118 -6.61 14.21 19.86
CA ASN A 118 -7.05 13.54 21.09
C ASN A 118 -6.18 12.31 21.44
N ILE A 119 -5.77 11.51 20.45
CA ILE A 119 -4.87 10.38 20.75
C ILE A 119 -3.48 10.88 21.19
N SER A 120 -2.98 11.97 20.62
CA SER A 120 -1.67 12.51 20.99
C SER A 120 -1.58 12.95 22.45
N THR A 121 -2.71 13.26 23.09
CA THR A 121 -2.75 13.58 24.53
C THR A 121 -2.80 12.34 25.42
N THR A 122 -3.20 11.19 24.87
CA THR A 122 -3.39 9.93 25.61
C THR A 122 -2.30 8.89 25.34
N SER A 123 -1.54 9.03 24.26
CA SER A 123 -0.50 8.09 23.84
C SER A 123 0.79 8.85 23.51
N PRO A 124 1.88 8.66 24.28
CA PRO A 124 3.18 9.25 23.96
C PRO A 124 3.84 8.69 22.69
N SER A 125 3.46 7.50 22.22
CA SER A 125 4.01 6.93 20.99
C SER A 125 3.59 7.67 19.73
N VAL A 126 2.37 8.24 19.69
CA VAL A 126 1.86 8.98 18.53
C VAL A 126 2.68 10.22 18.18
N PRO A 127 2.94 11.18 19.07
CA PRO A 127 3.76 12.35 18.73
C PRO A 127 5.21 11.97 18.39
N ILE A 128 5.77 10.92 19.02
CA ILE A 128 7.13 10.44 18.72
C ILE A 128 7.18 9.82 17.31
N LEU A 129 6.18 9.02 16.94
CA LEU A 129 6.04 8.45 15.60
C LEU A 129 5.81 9.53 14.55
N SER A 130 4.92 10.50 14.81
CA SER A 130 4.70 11.64 13.91
C SER A 130 5.99 12.43 13.69
N ALA A 131 6.75 12.73 14.74
CA ALA A 131 8.03 13.41 14.64
C ALA A 131 9.05 12.56 13.86
N ALA A 132 9.17 11.27 14.14
CA ALA A 132 10.10 10.38 13.44
C ALA A 132 9.79 10.28 11.93
N ILE A 133 8.51 10.15 11.57
CA ILE A 133 8.03 10.17 10.18
C ILE A 133 8.37 11.53 9.54
N GLN A 134 8.14 12.63 10.25
CA GLN A 134 8.45 13.98 9.77
C GLN A 134 9.95 14.16 9.49
N PHE A 135 10.79 13.68 10.40
CA PHE A 135 12.25 13.70 10.22
C PHE A 135 12.68 12.86 9.01
N TYR A 136 12.09 11.69 8.81
CA TYR A 136 12.33 10.86 7.62
C TYR A 136 11.91 11.55 6.32
N ILE A 137 10.77 12.22 6.33
CA ILE A 137 10.29 13.01 5.19
C ILE A 137 11.25 14.17 4.89
N HIS A 138 11.76 14.88 5.91
CA HIS A 138 12.65 16.02 5.72
C HIS A 138 14.09 15.66 5.37
N GLN A 139 14.65 14.64 6.01
CA GLN A 139 16.09 14.35 5.97
C GLN A 139 16.41 13.00 5.31
N GLY A 140 15.39 12.23 4.91
CA GLY A 140 15.57 10.89 4.34
C GLY A 140 16.10 9.89 5.35
N SER A 141 16.78 8.85 4.86
CA SER A 141 17.35 7.78 5.68
C SER A 141 18.74 8.16 6.22
N SER A 142 18.78 8.93 7.30
CA SER A 142 20.02 9.20 8.07
C SER A 142 20.06 8.36 9.35
N VAL A 143 21.26 8.14 9.91
CA VAL A 143 21.42 7.38 11.17
C VAL A 143 20.57 7.97 12.31
N PRO A 144 20.54 9.30 12.55
CA PRO A 144 19.68 9.89 13.58
C PRO A 144 18.18 9.70 13.31
N VAL A 145 17.75 9.72 12.05
CA VAL A 145 16.34 9.46 11.68
C VAL A 145 15.97 8.02 12.00
N LEU A 146 16.85 7.06 11.68
CA LEU A 146 16.61 5.65 11.97
C LEU A 146 16.58 5.37 13.47
N GLU A 147 17.40 6.07 14.27
CA GLU A 147 17.34 6.02 15.73
C GLU A 147 16.03 6.59 16.27
N CYS A 148 15.53 7.69 15.71
CA CYS A 148 14.22 8.24 16.05
C CYS A 148 13.08 7.26 15.70
N ILE A 149 13.13 6.62 14.53
CA ILE A 149 12.16 5.59 14.13
C ILE A 149 12.23 4.39 15.09
N ASP A 150 13.42 3.90 15.43
CA ASP A 150 13.60 2.79 16.36
C ASP A 150 13.07 3.12 17.76
N LEU A 151 13.33 4.34 18.26
CA LEU A 151 12.76 4.84 19.51
C LEU A 151 11.23 4.88 19.45
N ALA A 152 10.67 5.40 18.35
CA ALA A 152 9.24 5.48 18.14
C ALA A 152 8.58 4.10 18.14
N LEU A 153 9.16 3.13 17.43
CA LEU A 153 8.69 1.74 17.39
C LEU A 153 8.83 1.04 18.73
N LYS A 154 9.88 1.32 19.52
CA LYS A 154 10.05 0.77 20.87
C LYS A 154 8.99 1.30 21.83
N THR A 155 8.75 2.61 21.86
CA THR A 155 7.71 3.23 22.70
C THR A 155 6.33 2.69 22.34
N PHE A 156 6.06 2.59 21.04
CA PHE A 156 4.84 2.00 20.51
C PHE A 156 4.63 0.54 20.94
N ARG A 157 5.65 -0.30 20.79
CA ARG A 157 5.59 -1.71 21.21
C ARG A 157 5.33 -1.84 22.71
N TYR A 158 5.93 -0.97 23.52
CA TYR A 158 5.70 -0.93 24.95
C TYR A 158 4.24 -0.56 25.29
N GLU A 159 3.67 0.43 24.61
CA GLU A 159 2.25 0.79 24.76
C GLU A 159 1.31 -0.33 24.35
N VAL A 160 1.58 -0.99 23.21
CA VAL A 160 0.82 -2.15 22.72
C VAL A 160 0.79 -3.28 23.74
N VAL A 161 1.89 -3.51 24.47
CA VAL A 161 1.95 -4.54 25.51
C VAL A 161 1.29 -4.09 26.81
N SER A 162 1.28 -2.79 27.10
CA SER A 162 0.76 -2.22 28.36
C SER A 162 -0.74 -1.92 28.33
N TYR A 163 -1.30 -1.61 27.17
CA TYR A 163 -2.73 -1.31 26.97
C TYR A 163 -3.45 -2.50 26.32
N GLN A 164 -4.62 -2.88 26.85
CA GLN A 164 -5.50 -3.88 26.21
C GLN A 164 -6.19 -3.35 24.93
N ASP A 165 -6.24 -2.03 24.69
CA ASP A 165 -6.81 -1.41 23.49
C ASP A 165 -5.75 -1.17 22.39
N THR A 166 -5.21 -2.28 21.89
CA THR A 166 -4.11 -2.37 20.91
C THR A 166 -4.43 -1.84 19.51
N LEU A 167 -5.69 -1.53 19.22
CA LEU A 167 -6.16 -1.15 17.89
C LEU A 167 -5.85 0.30 17.51
N LYS A 168 -5.58 1.19 18.47
CA LYS A 168 -5.07 2.55 18.23
C LYS A 168 -3.69 2.55 17.59
N ALA A 169 -2.98 1.44 17.72
CA ALA A 169 -1.59 1.30 17.34
C ALA A 169 -1.43 1.01 15.83
N GLY A 170 -2.33 0.21 15.23
CA GLY A 170 -2.19 -0.25 13.83
C GLY A 170 -2.20 0.84 12.76
N ILE A 171 -2.68 2.05 13.08
CA ILE A 171 -2.84 3.17 12.15
C ILE A 171 -1.47 3.75 11.70
N LEU A 172 -0.40 3.55 12.46
CA LEU A 172 0.89 4.23 12.23
C LEU A 172 1.95 3.41 11.47
N SER A 173 1.66 2.17 11.08
CA SER A 173 2.62 1.26 10.45
C SER A 173 2.40 1.05 8.94
N ALA A 174 2.14 2.12 8.19
CA ALA A 174 2.04 2.09 6.73
C ALA A 174 3.35 2.55 6.04
N ALA A 175 4.47 1.93 6.39
CA ALA A 175 5.73 2.11 5.68
C ALA A 175 6.32 0.73 5.33
N GLN A 176 6.02 0.32 4.09
CA GLN A 176 6.72 -0.63 3.20
C GLN A 176 7.58 -1.76 3.81
N PRO A 177 7.39 -3.04 3.41
CA PRO A 177 6.47 -3.56 2.38
C PRO A 177 5.02 -3.77 2.87
N CYS A 178 4.02 -3.28 2.13
CA CYS A 178 2.63 -3.23 2.60
C CYS A 178 2.00 -4.61 2.84
N THR A 179 2.06 -5.55 1.88
CA THR A 179 1.28 -6.81 1.97
C THR A 179 1.77 -7.76 3.07
N PRO A 180 3.08 -7.97 3.31
CA PRO A 180 3.54 -8.76 4.45
C PRO A 180 3.10 -8.21 5.81
N TYR A 181 3.10 -6.88 5.97
CA TYR A 181 2.60 -6.24 7.20
C TYR A 181 1.08 -6.33 7.32
N ILE A 182 0.34 -6.09 6.23
CA ILE A 182 -1.12 -6.28 6.19
C ILE A 182 -1.48 -7.72 6.58
N ARG A 183 -0.75 -8.71 6.07
CA ARG A 183 -0.97 -10.12 6.42
C ARG A 183 -0.69 -10.40 7.90
N MET A 184 0.41 -9.89 8.44
CA MET A 184 0.71 -10.02 9.86
C MET A 184 -0.39 -9.39 10.73
N ILE A 185 -0.84 -8.17 10.39
CA ILE A 185 -1.93 -7.48 11.08
C ILE A 185 -3.22 -8.32 10.96
N SER A 186 -3.53 -8.82 9.77
CA SER A 186 -4.69 -9.67 9.53
C SER A 186 -4.67 -10.97 10.35
N GLU A 187 -3.51 -11.59 10.52
CA GLU A 187 -3.34 -12.78 11.35
C GLU A 187 -3.49 -12.46 12.84
N VAL A 188 -2.92 -11.34 13.34
CA VAL A 188 -3.04 -10.91 14.74
C VAL A 188 -4.49 -10.58 15.11
N TYR A 189 -5.21 -9.89 14.22
CA TYR A 189 -6.59 -9.47 14.45
C TYR A 189 -7.63 -10.44 13.89
N ASN A 190 -7.23 -11.63 13.41
CA ASN A 190 -8.09 -12.65 12.82
C ASN A 190 -9.04 -12.13 11.71
N LEU A 191 -8.61 -11.09 10.97
CA LEU A 191 -9.40 -10.46 9.90
C LEU A 191 -9.67 -11.43 8.73
N ASN A 192 -8.87 -12.48 8.62
CA ASN A 192 -9.03 -13.54 7.62
C ASN A 192 -10.24 -14.46 7.87
N THR A 193 -10.75 -14.53 9.10
CA THR A 193 -11.76 -15.52 9.52
C THR A 193 -13.07 -14.89 9.96
N GLN A 194 -13.02 -13.82 10.76
CA GLN A 194 -14.22 -13.11 11.25
C GLN A 194 -13.86 -11.65 11.46
N MET A 195 -14.49 -10.74 10.71
CA MET A 195 -14.47 -9.33 11.05
C MET A 195 -15.57 -9.08 12.08
N ASN A 196 -15.20 -8.71 13.31
CA ASN A 196 -16.16 -8.49 14.40
C ASN A 196 -17.10 -7.32 14.10
N PHE A 197 -18.27 -7.64 13.55
CA PHE A 197 -19.26 -6.69 13.02
C PHE A 197 -19.69 -5.57 14.00
N PRO A 198 -19.94 -5.82 15.31
CA PRO A 198 -20.39 -4.78 16.23
C PRO A 198 -19.30 -3.74 16.56
N ALA A 199 -18.05 -4.18 16.71
CA ALA A 199 -16.94 -3.31 17.06
C ALA A 199 -16.56 -2.35 15.91
N LEU A 200 -16.76 -2.79 14.65
CA LEU A 200 -16.50 -1.98 13.46
C LEU A 200 -17.50 -0.85 13.27
N GLN A 201 -18.77 -1.11 13.58
CA GLN A 201 -19.82 -0.11 13.51
C GLN A 201 -19.66 0.95 14.63
N GLN A 202 -19.22 0.53 15.82
CA GLN A 202 -19.13 1.39 17.01
C GLN A 202 -17.80 2.15 17.13
N ASN A 203 -16.70 1.62 16.59
CA ASN A 203 -15.38 2.21 16.76
C ASN A 203 -14.82 2.78 15.44
N VAL A 204 -14.94 4.11 15.32
CA VAL A 204 -14.51 4.88 14.13
C VAL A 204 -13.02 4.71 13.82
N ALA A 205 -12.17 4.57 14.83
CA ALA A 205 -10.72 4.41 14.66
C ALA A 205 -10.36 3.06 14.05
N VAL A 206 -10.96 1.99 14.57
CA VAL A 206 -10.76 0.62 14.10
C VAL A 206 -11.26 0.48 12.67
N ARG A 207 -12.44 1.03 12.40
CA ARG A 207 -13.03 1.08 11.08
C ARG A 207 -12.12 1.77 10.07
N HIS A 208 -11.56 2.92 10.44
CA HIS A 208 -10.64 3.66 9.56
C HIS A 208 -9.32 2.94 9.32
N ALA A 209 -8.74 2.33 10.36
CA ALA A 209 -7.52 1.53 10.21
C ALA A 209 -7.73 0.39 9.20
N LEU A 210 -8.88 -0.29 9.30
CA LEU A 210 -9.25 -1.38 8.41
C LEU A 210 -9.58 -0.90 7.01
N GLU A 211 -10.28 0.22 6.88
CA GLU A 211 -10.53 0.88 5.60
C GLU A 211 -9.21 1.16 4.88
N LEU A 212 -8.25 1.83 5.55
CA LEU A 212 -6.92 2.09 5.00
C LEU A 212 -6.18 0.81 4.58
N LEU A 213 -6.13 -0.20 5.45
CA LEU A 213 -5.49 -1.49 5.14
C LEU A 213 -6.17 -2.17 3.95
N ALA A 214 -7.50 -2.03 3.85
CA ALA A 214 -8.30 -2.59 2.79
C ALA A 214 -8.06 -1.90 1.45
N VAL A 215 -7.99 -0.56 1.40
CA VAL A 215 -7.63 0.12 0.15
C VAL A 215 -6.18 -0.22 -0.27
N MET A 216 -5.26 -0.36 0.70
CA MET A 216 -3.88 -0.81 0.43
C MET A 216 -3.78 -2.26 -0.05
N ASP A 217 -4.79 -3.08 0.20
CA ASP A 217 -4.86 -4.47 -0.28
C ASP A 217 -5.51 -4.58 -1.67
N ILE A 218 -6.07 -3.49 -2.24
CA ILE A 218 -6.65 -3.52 -3.59
C ILE A 218 -5.56 -3.88 -4.63
N PRO A 219 -5.70 -4.99 -5.39
CA PRO A 219 -4.67 -5.48 -6.31
C PRO A 219 -4.18 -4.47 -7.34
N ARG A 220 -5.09 -3.67 -7.90
CA ARG A 220 -4.76 -2.71 -8.98
C ARG A 220 -3.98 -1.50 -8.48
N LEU A 221 -4.02 -1.23 -7.18
CA LEU A 221 -3.39 -0.07 -6.56
C LEU A 221 -2.05 -0.41 -5.91
N VAL A 222 -1.52 -1.62 -6.09
CA VAL A 222 -0.20 -2.02 -5.57
C VAL A 222 0.69 -2.55 -6.67
N LEU A 223 1.85 -1.91 -6.84
CA LEU A 223 2.91 -2.36 -7.73
C LEU A 223 3.80 -3.40 -7.05
N GLY A 224 4.24 -4.40 -7.81
CA GLY A 224 5.27 -5.33 -7.37
C GLY A 224 4.80 -6.33 -6.33
N ARG A 225 3.48 -6.55 -6.25
CA ARG A 225 2.87 -7.44 -5.26
C ARG A 225 3.49 -8.83 -5.32
N VAL A 226 3.99 -9.30 -4.17
CA VAL A 226 4.64 -10.62 -4.03
C VAL A 226 3.68 -11.67 -3.47
N CYS A 227 2.80 -11.27 -2.55
CA CYS A 227 1.78 -12.13 -1.96
C CYS A 227 0.41 -11.82 -2.58
N PRO A 228 -0.46 -12.82 -2.81
CA PRO A 228 -1.84 -12.56 -3.23
C PRO A 228 -2.55 -11.61 -2.27
N SER A 229 -3.51 -10.85 -2.82
CA SER A 229 -4.42 -10.03 -2.01
C SER A 229 -5.15 -10.87 -0.99
N LEU A 230 -5.48 -10.28 0.16
CA LEU A 230 -6.36 -10.91 1.14
C LEU A 230 -7.84 -10.65 0.84
N GLY A 231 -8.13 -9.75 -0.11
CA GLY A 231 -9.49 -9.31 -0.43
C GLY A 231 -10.11 -8.51 0.71
N LEU A 232 -9.32 -7.73 1.44
CA LEU A 232 -9.78 -6.99 2.62
C LEU A 232 -10.88 -5.99 2.27
N TRP A 233 -10.77 -5.29 1.13
CA TRP A 233 -11.80 -4.35 0.69
C TRP A 233 -13.16 -5.03 0.51
N LYS A 234 -13.22 -6.09 -0.30
CA LYS A 234 -14.45 -6.86 -0.49
C LYS A 234 -15.05 -7.34 0.82
N ARG A 235 -14.26 -7.97 1.69
CA ARG A 235 -14.73 -8.46 3.00
C ARG A 235 -15.22 -7.30 3.87
N PHE A 236 -14.56 -6.15 3.81
CA PHE A 236 -14.95 -4.95 4.56
C PHE A 236 -16.29 -4.40 4.08
N ARG A 237 -16.52 -4.41 2.76
CA ARG A 237 -17.80 -4.02 2.16
C ARG A 237 -18.91 -5.02 2.47
N GLU A 238 -18.65 -6.31 2.35
CA GLU A 238 -19.58 -7.39 2.73
C GLU A 238 -19.97 -7.31 4.21
N ALA A 239 -19.03 -6.97 5.10
CA ALA A 239 -19.31 -6.81 6.51
C ALA A 239 -20.25 -5.65 6.85
N GLN A 240 -20.39 -4.68 5.94
CA GLN A 240 -21.30 -3.55 6.10
C GLN A 240 -22.73 -3.88 5.63
N ASP A 241 -22.94 -4.99 4.90
CA ASP A 241 -24.26 -5.40 4.43
C ASP A 241 -25.21 -5.73 5.60
N SER A 242 -24.66 -6.10 6.75
CA SER A 242 -25.42 -6.36 7.98
C SER A 242 -25.54 -5.15 8.90
N TRP A 243 -25.07 -3.96 8.51
CA TRP A 243 -25.15 -2.76 9.35
C TRP A 243 -26.53 -2.12 9.24
N GLU A 244 -27.03 -1.56 10.35
CA GLU A 244 -28.35 -0.89 10.39
C GLU A 244 -28.45 0.29 9.41
N GLY A 245 -27.31 0.91 9.06
CA GLY A 245 -27.22 1.99 8.06
C GLY A 245 -26.78 1.55 6.66
N GLY A 246 -26.62 0.24 6.43
CA GLY A 246 -26.09 -0.32 5.19
C GLY A 246 -24.62 0.00 4.91
N ARG A 247 -24.20 -0.19 3.66
CA ARG A 247 -22.85 0.13 3.20
C ARG A 247 -22.54 1.61 3.38
N MET A 248 -21.34 1.90 3.86
CA MET A 248 -20.86 3.28 3.90
C MET A 248 -20.73 3.84 2.48
N THR A 249 -21.14 5.09 2.32
CA THR A 249 -20.98 5.88 1.09
C THR A 249 -20.15 7.13 1.38
N GLY A 250 -19.72 7.82 0.33
CA GLY A 250 -18.92 9.03 0.43
C GLY A 250 -17.48 8.82 -0.02
N VAL A 251 -16.55 9.54 0.61
CA VAL A 251 -15.15 9.65 0.19
C VAL A 251 -14.25 9.02 1.24
N GLU A 252 -13.44 8.05 0.81
CA GLU A 252 -12.41 7.45 1.66
C GLU A 252 -11.32 8.49 1.94
N VAL A 253 -10.94 8.62 3.21
CA VAL A 253 -10.24 9.81 3.69
C VAL A 253 -8.77 9.86 3.27
N VAL A 254 -8.10 8.72 3.16
CA VAL A 254 -6.67 8.63 2.86
C VAL A 254 -6.44 8.86 1.38
N SER A 255 -7.08 8.08 0.52
CA SER A 255 -6.98 8.17 -0.94
C SER A 255 -7.71 9.39 -1.49
N GLY A 256 -8.73 9.90 -0.79
CA GLY A 256 -9.62 10.96 -1.28
C GLY A 256 -10.57 10.47 -2.37
N MET A 257 -10.68 9.15 -2.57
CA MET A 257 -11.49 8.55 -3.62
C MET A 257 -12.90 8.19 -3.13
N PRO A 258 -13.92 8.28 -4.00
CA PRO A 258 -15.25 7.80 -3.69
C PRO A 258 -15.22 6.29 -3.40
N VAL A 259 -15.91 5.88 -2.34
CA VAL A 259 -15.93 4.47 -1.90
C VAL A 259 -16.51 3.57 -2.98
N ASP A 260 -17.51 4.05 -3.73
CA ASP A 260 -18.12 3.36 -4.87
C ASP A 260 -17.19 3.26 -6.09
N LEU A 261 -16.30 4.24 -6.31
CA LEU A 261 -15.23 4.13 -7.30
C LEU A 261 -14.20 3.06 -6.89
N LEU A 262 -13.84 2.99 -5.60
CA LEU A 262 -12.95 1.95 -5.06
C LEU A 262 -13.57 0.55 -5.15
N ASP A 263 -14.89 0.43 -4.99
CA ASP A 263 -15.63 -0.82 -5.20
C ASP A 263 -15.43 -1.35 -6.64
N ILE A 264 -15.37 -0.47 -7.64
CA ILE A 264 -15.07 -0.87 -9.02
C ILE A 264 -13.63 -1.37 -9.14
N PHE A 265 -12.65 -0.72 -8.52
CA PHE A 265 -11.24 -1.12 -8.60
C PHE A 265 -10.92 -2.48 -7.93
N GLU A 266 -11.75 -2.94 -6.99
CA GLU A 266 -11.56 -4.22 -6.30
C GLU A 266 -11.80 -5.44 -7.21
N HIS A 267 -12.69 -5.34 -8.19
CA HIS A 267 -13.15 -6.49 -8.97
C HIS A 267 -12.01 -7.23 -9.70
N ASP A 268 -12.18 -8.54 -9.77
CA ASP A 268 -11.21 -9.49 -10.32
C ASP A 268 -10.96 -9.29 -11.82
N ASP A 269 -9.78 -9.70 -12.27
CA ASP A 269 -9.26 -9.60 -13.63
C ASP A 269 -10.00 -10.44 -14.67
N THR A 270 -10.93 -11.29 -14.21
CA THR A 270 -11.72 -12.23 -15.01
C THR A 270 -12.87 -11.51 -15.75
N GLU A 271 -13.31 -10.33 -15.29
CA GLU A 271 -14.47 -9.60 -15.81
C GLU A 271 -14.13 -8.21 -16.39
N ASN A 272 -13.05 -8.12 -17.19
CA ASN A 272 -12.53 -6.84 -17.68
C ASN A 272 -13.57 -6.00 -18.46
N LEU A 273 -14.49 -6.64 -19.20
CA LEU A 273 -15.55 -5.91 -19.91
C LEU A 273 -16.54 -5.22 -18.95
N ILE A 274 -17.01 -5.94 -17.93
CA ILE A 274 -17.96 -5.39 -16.93
C ILE A 274 -17.29 -4.24 -16.19
N LEU A 275 -16.05 -4.43 -15.76
CA LEU A 275 -15.24 -3.41 -15.13
C LEU A 275 -15.10 -2.13 -15.94
N ARG A 276 -14.79 -2.27 -17.24
CA ARG A 276 -14.67 -1.13 -18.15
C ARG A 276 -15.97 -0.38 -18.31
N LEU A 277 -17.10 -1.10 -18.39
CA LEU A 277 -18.43 -0.49 -18.46
C LEU A 277 -18.76 0.24 -17.17
N SER A 278 -18.52 -0.38 -16.01
CA SER A 278 -18.72 0.26 -14.70
C SER A 278 -17.92 1.55 -14.55
N LEU A 279 -16.63 1.57 -14.94
CA LEU A 279 -15.83 2.80 -14.94
C LEU A 279 -16.34 3.84 -15.94
N TRP A 280 -16.86 3.42 -17.09
CA TRP A 280 -17.38 4.33 -18.10
C TRP A 280 -18.68 5.01 -17.65
N GLU A 281 -19.58 4.24 -17.04
CA GLU A 281 -20.88 4.68 -16.57
C GLU A 281 -20.84 5.38 -15.22
N TRP A 282 -19.77 5.19 -14.44
CA TRP A 282 -19.63 5.80 -13.12
C TRP A 282 -19.73 7.33 -13.18
N GLN A 283 -20.53 7.89 -12.27
CA GLN A 283 -20.73 9.33 -12.09
C GLN A 283 -20.42 9.70 -10.64
N GLY A 284 -19.52 10.66 -10.44
CA GLY A 284 -19.21 11.18 -9.12
C GLY A 284 -20.15 12.31 -8.74
N ASP A 285 -20.79 12.20 -7.58
CA ASP A 285 -21.61 13.27 -7.02
C ASP A 285 -20.76 14.19 -6.13
N THR A 286 -20.32 15.32 -6.69
CA THR A 286 -19.69 16.40 -5.91
C THR A 286 -19.89 17.75 -6.58
N ALA A 287 -20.14 18.77 -5.76
CA ALA A 287 -20.21 20.16 -6.20
C ALA A 287 -18.80 20.79 -6.39
N GLU A 288 -17.74 20.18 -5.87
CA GLU A 288 -16.38 20.72 -5.94
C GLU A 288 -15.66 20.28 -7.22
N CYS A 289 -15.49 21.23 -8.15
CA CYS A 289 -14.91 21.00 -9.48
C CYS A 289 -13.52 20.34 -9.45
N LEU A 290 -12.62 20.76 -8.55
CA LEU A 290 -11.26 20.19 -8.50
C LEU A 290 -11.27 18.72 -8.05
N GLN A 291 -12.12 18.39 -7.08
CA GLN A 291 -12.29 17.03 -6.58
C GLN A 291 -12.92 16.13 -7.65
N HIS A 292 -13.92 16.64 -8.38
CA HIS A 292 -14.52 15.93 -9.51
C HIS A 292 -13.49 15.59 -10.59
N ASN A 293 -12.64 16.56 -10.95
CA ASN A 293 -11.53 16.32 -11.89
C ASN A 293 -10.56 15.25 -11.38
N LEU A 294 -10.22 15.25 -10.08
CA LEU A 294 -9.36 14.22 -9.50
C LEU A 294 -9.99 12.82 -9.64
N TRP A 295 -11.28 12.68 -9.35
CA TRP A 295 -12.01 11.41 -9.51
C TRP A 295 -12.08 10.98 -10.97
N ASP A 296 -12.30 11.93 -11.88
CA ASP A 296 -12.25 11.67 -13.32
C ASP A 296 -10.86 11.20 -13.77
N ALA A 297 -9.79 11.77 -13.22
CA ALA A 297 -8.44 11.31 -13.53
C ALA A 297 -8.24 9.85 -13.11
N TRP A 298 -8.72 9.45 -11.92
CA TRP A 298 -8.66 8.06 -11.46
C TRP A 298 -9.50 7.12 -12.32
N ARG A 299 -10.74 7.50 -12.63
CA ARG A 299 -11.65 6.75 -13.49
C ARG A 299 -11.06 6.50 -14.88
N LEU A 300 -10.60 7.57 -15.53
CA LEU A 300 -10.00 7.49 -16.87
C LEU A 300 -8.69 6.69 -16.83
N ALA A 301 -7.87 6.86 -15.79
CA ALA A 301 -6.66 6.06 -15.59
C ALA A 301 -7.00 4.57 -15.39
N GLY A 302 -8.06 4.23 -14.66
CA GLY A 302 -8.53 2.85 -14.52
C GLY A 302 -8.88 2.22 -15.87
N ILE A 303 -9.56 2.95 -16.75
CA ILE A 303 -9.89 2.48 -18.11
C ILE A 303 -8.62 2.24 -18.94
N VAL A 304 -7.66 3.17 -18.88
CA VAL A 304 -6.38 3.05 -19.59
C VAL A 304 -5.57 1.86 -19.06
N ASP A 305 -5.47 1.70 -17.73
CA ASP A 305 -4.74 0.61 -17.10
C ASP A 305 -5.33 -0.76 -17.44
N LEU A 306 -6.67 -0.90 -17.42
CA LEU A 306 -7.36 -2.13 -17.82
C LEU A 306 -7.02 -2.54 -19.26
N ARG A 307 -7.04 -1.57 -20.18
CA ARG A 307 -6.68 -1.78 -21.58
C ARG A 307 -5.21 -2.18 -21.73
N ARG A 308 -4.32 -1.51 -20.99
CA ARG A 308 -2.90 -1.83 -20.99
C ARG A 308 -2.62 -3.24 -20.46
N ARG A 309 -3.26 -3.65 -19.36
CA ARG A 309 -3.11 -4.99 -18.78
C ARG A 309 -3.64 -6.07 -19.72
N ASP A 310 -4.78 -5.84 -20.38
CA ASP A 310 -5.30 -6.75 -21.41
C ASP A 310 -4.31 -6.94 -22.55
N ARG A 311 -3.73 -5.83 -23.01
CA ARG A 311 -2.65 -5.82 -24.00
C ARG A 311 -1.48 -6.70 -23.52
N CYS A 312 -0.91 -6.43 -22.35
CA CYS A 312 0.20 -7.24 -21.82
C CYS A 312 -0.16 -8.72 -21.70
N ARG A 313 -1.40 -9.04 -21.27
CA ARG A 313 -1.89 -10.42 -21.11
C ARG A 313 -1.97 -11.16 -22.45
N ARG A 314 -2.51 -10.53 -23.50
CA ARG A 314 -2.58 -11.13 -24.84
C ARG A 314 -1.19 -11.43 -25.40
N ARG A 315 -0.25 -10.51 -25.23
CA ARG A 315 1.15 -10.71 -25.67
C ARG A 315 1.84 -11.88 -24.96
N LEU A 316 1.53 -12.12 -23.69
CA LEU A 316 2.05 -13.29 -22.97
C LEU A 316 1.45 -14.62 -23.47
N GLN A 317 0.24 -14.57 -24.03
CA GLN A 317 -0.47 -15.74 -24.57
C GLN A 317 -0.05 -16.04 -26.02
N ASP A 318 0.14 -15.01 -26.85
CA ASP A 318 0.65 -15.15 -28.21
C ASP A 318 2.18 -15.30 -28.24
N ARG A 319 2.65 -16.52 -28.53
CA ARG A 319 4.07 -16.86 -28.66
C ARG A 319 4.67 -16.58 -30.05
N GLN A 320 4.04 -15.74 -30.89
CA GLN A 320 4.57 -15.39 -32.21
C GLN A 320 5.15 -13.98 -32.23
N PRO A 321 6.38 -13.78 -32.76
CA PRO A 321 6.87 -12.47 -33.11
C PRO A 321 6.29 -12.03 -34.45
N ASP A 322 6.02 -10.73 -34.51
CA ASP A 322 5.85 -9.88 -35.68
C ASP A 322 4.68 -10.15 -36.63
N HIS A 323 3.65 -9.33 -36.46
CA HIS A 323 3.31 -8.37 -37.50
C HIS A 323 3.12 -7.01 -36.83
N ASP A 324 3.89 -6.01 -37.26
CA ASP A 324 3.57 -4.57 -37.14
C ASP A 324 2.29 -4.26 -37.93
N ALA A 325 1.17 -4.88 -37.55
CA ALA A 325 -0.14 -4.38 -37.85
C ALA A 325 -0.54 -3.61 -36.60
N ASP A 326 -0.41 -2.29 -36.68
CA ASP A 326 -1.44 -1.31 -36.34
C ASP A 326 -2.71 -1.88 -35.67
N GLU A 327 -2.56 -2.57 -34.54
CA GLU A 327 -3.65 -2.96 -33.68
C GLU A 327 -4.02 -1.71 -32.91
N SER A 328 -4.73 -0.86 -33.65
CA SER A 328 -5.60 0.21 -33.20
C SER A 328 -5.13 0.84 -31.90
N CYS A 329 -4.48 2.00 -32.07
CA CYS A 329 -4.67 3.18 -31.24
C CYS A 329 -5.99 3.11 -30.46
N GLY A 330 -5.99 2.37 -29.35
CA GLY A 330 -7.18 1.92 -28.65
C GLY A 330 -7.67 3.06 -27.78
N ASP A 331 -8.26 4.03 -28.46
CA ASP A 331 -8.84 5.27 -27.97
C ASP A 331 -7.82 6.22 -27.33
N THR A 332 -7.00 6.87 -28.17
CA THR A 332 -6.30 8.11 -27.79
C THR A 332 -7.25 9.14 -27.18
N SER A 333 -8.55 9.08 -27.48
CA SER A 333 -9.59 9.94 -26.89
C SER A 333 -9.59 9.90 -25.35
N VAL A 334 -9.55 8.72 -24.74
CA VAL A 334 -9.58 8.56 -23.27
C VAL A 334 -8.28 9.07 -22.67
N LEU A 335 -7.14 8.76 -23.29
CA LEU A 335 -5.83 9.21 -22.84
C LEU A 335 -5.66 10.72 -22.98
N ASN A 336 -6.13 11.31 -24.09
CA ASN A 336 -6.18 12.76 -24.29
C ASN A 336 -7.06 13.43 -23.24
N ARG A 337 -8.22 12.84 -22.92
CA ARG A 337 -9.11 13.35 -21.87
C ARG A 337 -8.46 13.26 -20.49
N LEU A 338 -7.78 12.16 -20.19
CA LEU A 338 -7.00 11.99 -18.97
C LEU A 338 -5.89 13.04 -18.87
N MET A 339 -5.14 13.27 -19.95
CA MET A 339 -4.09 14.29 -20.00
C MET A 339 -4.64 15.70 -19.79
N ALA A 340 -5.80 16.02 -20.38
CA ALA A 340 -6.45 17.31 -20.18
C ALA A 340 -6.84 17.52 -18.71
N VAL A 341 -7.43 16.50 -18.08
CA VAL A 341 -7.80 16.55 -16.65
C VAL A 341 -6.57 16.67 -15.75
N VAL A 342 -5.51 15.90 -16.02
CA VAL A 342 -4.22 16.01 -15.30
C VAL A 342 -3.63 17.41 -15.43
N SER A 343 -3.69 18.02 -16.62
CA SER A 343 -3.22 19.40 -16.84
C SER A 343 -4.01 20.40 -15.99
N ILE A 344 -5.35 20.29 -15.97
CA ILE A 344 -6.22 21.17 -15.18
C ILE A 344 -5.87 21.06 -13.69
N ILE A 345 -5.76 19.84 -13.17
CA ILE A 345 -5.39 19.62 -11.76
C ILE A 345 -4.00 20.19 -11.46
N PHE A 346 -3.04 19.98 -12.37
CA PHE A 346 -1.70 20.53 -12.22
C PHE A 346 -1.70 22.06 -12.17
N ASP A 347 -2.43 22.73 -13.05
CA ASP A 347 -2.52 24.18 -13.04
C ASP A 347 -3.20 24.71 -11.76
N CYS A 348 -4.27 24.05 -11.29
CA CYS A 348 -4.91 24.37 -10.01
C CYS A 348 -3.97 24.17 -8.81
N SER A 349 -3.09 23.16 -8.85
CA SER A 349 -2.17 22.84 -7.76
C SER A 349 -1.11 23.92 -7.49
N ARG A 350 -0.87 24.83 -8.45
CA ARG A 350 0.05 25.97 -8.29
C ARG A 350 -0.43 26.94 -7.21
N LEU A 351 -1.72 26.93 -6.88
CA LEU A 351 -2.26 27.66 -5.74
C LEU A 351 -1.93 26.92 -4.44
N PRO A 352 -1.32 27.58 -3.44
CA PRO A 352 -0.87 26.93 -2.19
C PRO A 352 -1.95 26.12 -1.46
N LYS A 353 -3.22 26.54 -1.58
CA LYS A 353 -4.38 25.84 -0.98
C LYS A 353 -4.60 24.45 -1.57
N HIS A 354 -4.29 24.24 -2.85
CA HIS A 354 -4.62 23.03 -3.62
C HIS A 354 -3.42 22.12 -3.89
N ARG A 355 -2.24 22.48 -3.38
CA ARG A 355 -0.99 21.74 -3.61
C ARG A 355 -1.06 20.26 -3.23
N HIS A 356 -1.80 19.93 -2.18
CA HIS A 356 -1.98 18.56 -1.68
C HIS A 356 -2.65 17.61 -2.70
N VAL A 357 -3.40 18.14 -3.68
CA VAL A 357 -4.11 17.33 -4.69
C VAL A 357 -3.13 16.59 -5.62
N LEU A 358 -1.89 17.07 -5.76
CA LEU A 358 -0.86 16.41 -6.58
C LEU A 358 -0.52 14.99 -6.14
N ILE A 359 -0.57 14.72 -4.83
CA ILE A 359 -0.33 13.37 -4.31
C ILE A 359 -1.49 12.44 -4.72
N GLY A 360 -2.70 12.97 -4.91
CA GLY A 360 -3.83 12.25 -5.50
C GLY A 360 -3.58 11.81 -6.94
N LEU A 361 -2.63 12.39 -7.67
CA LEU A 361 -2.33 12.02 -9.05
C LEU A 361 -1.35 10.86 -9.19
N ILE A 362 -0.84 10.26 -8.10
CA ILE A 362 0.18 9.18 -8.21
C ILE A 362 -0.30 8.01 -9.08
N PHE A 363 -1.49 7.47 -8.83
CA PHE A 363 -2.04 6.38 -9.65
C PHE A 363 -2.24 6.81 -11.13
N PRO A 364 -2.98 7.91 -11.44
CA PRO A 364 -3.11 8.39 -12.82
C PRO A 364 -1.77 8.65 -13.53
N LEU A 365 -0.80 9.21 -12.82
CA LEU A 365 0.52 9.55 -13.36
C LEU A 365 1.32 8.30 -13.71
N VAL A 366 1.24 7.24 -12.89
CA VAL A 366 1.84 5.93 -13.20
C VAL A 366 1.22 5.37 -14.47
N VAL A 367 -0.10 5.34 -14.57
CA VAL A 367 -0.80 4.79 -15.74
C VAL A 367 -0.42 5.51 -17.02
N VAL A 368 -0.47 6.85 -17.03
CA VAL A 368 -0.08 7.65 -18.20
C VAL A 368 1.39 7.44 -18.55
N SER A 369 2.28 7.39 -17.55
CA SER A 369 3.72 7.25 -17.78
C SER A 369 4.09 5.91 -18.41
N LEU A 370 3.25 4.88 -18.26
CA LEU A 370 3.42 3.58 -18.90
C LEU A 370 2.95 3.53 -20.36
N GLU A 371 2.20 4.54 -20.83
CA GLU A 371 1.81 4.70 -22.23
C GLU A 371 2.93 5.39 -23.03
N VAL A 372 4.13 4.78 -23.02
CA VAL A 372 5.36 5.40 -23.56
C VAL A 372 5.26 5.76 -25.05
N PRO A 373 4.72 4.90 -25.94
CA PRO A 373 4.57 5.26 -27.35
C PRO A 373 3.61 6.42 -27.59
N TYR A 374 2.63 6.63 -26.71
CA TYR A 374 1.76 7.80 -26.77
C TYR A 374 2.54 9.06 -26.38
N LEU A 375 3.26 9.03 -25.26
CA LEU A 375 4.04 10.18 -24.77
C LEU A 375 5.19 10.57 -25.71
N LYS A 376 5.81 9.60 -26.41
CA LYS A 376 6.81 9.89 -27.46
C LYS A 376 6.22 10.64 -28.66
N ARG A 377 4.94 10.42 -28.97
CA ARG A 377 4.22 11.10 -30.07
C ARG A 377 3.63 12.45 -29.66
N HIS A 378 3.41 12.68 -28.37
CA HIS A 378 2.76 13.88 -27.84
C HIS A 378 3.68 14.60 -26.85
N ALA A 379 4.56 15.46 -27.37
CA ALA A 379 5.56 16.17 -26.57
C ALA A 379 4.94 17.02 -25.44
N GLU A 380 3.82 17.69 -25.70
CA GLU A 380 3.09 18.46 -24.69
C GLU A 380 2.61 17.59 -23.53
N ALA A 381 2.06 16.41 -23.82
CA ALA A 381 1.61 15.47 -22.80
C ALA A 381 2.79 14.98 -21.93
N LYS A 382 3.93 14.67 -22.55
CA LYS A 382 5.16 14.30 -21.83
C LYS A 382 5.66 15.44 -20.94
N GLN A 383 5.61 16.68 -21.44
CA GLN A 383 6.01 17.85 -20.67
C GLN A 383 5.12 18.05 -19.43
N ILE A 384 3.80 17.85 -19.57
CA ILE A 384 2.86 17.89 -18.43
C ILE A 384 3.25 16.84 -17.40
N VAL A 385 3.44 15.58 -17.82
CA VAL A 385 3.87 14.49 -16.92
C VAL A 385 5.16 14.85 -16.18
N ASP A 386 6.17 15.36 -16.89
CA ASP A 386 7.44 15.75 -16.28
C ASP A 386 7.29 16.92 -15.29
N ASN A 387 6.45 17.90 -15.62
CA ASN A 387 6.18 19.03 -14.74
C ASN A 387 5.47 18.59 -13.44
N VAL A 388 4.50 17.67 -13.53
CA VAL A 388 3.86 17.06 -12.36
C VAL A 388 4.91 16.31 -11.53
N ARG A 389 5.70 15.43 -12.17
CA ARG A 389 6.76 14.66 -11.49
C ARG A 389 7.78 15.57 -10.82
N ASN A 390 8.22 16.63 -11.47
CA ASN A 390 9.20 17.57 -10.92
C ASN A 390 8.65 18.36 -9.75
N THR A 391 7.37 18.75 -9.79
CA THR A 391 6.71 19.39 -8.64
C THR A 391 6.62 18.43 -7.46
N ILE A 392 6.26 17.16 -7.68
CA ILE A 392 6.25 16.12 -6.64
C ILE A 392 7.67 15.85 -6.11
N LYS A 393 8.70 15.83 -6.98
CA LYS A 393 10.11 15.70 -6.59
C LYS A 393 10.58 16.84 -5.69
N ALA A 394 10.10 18.05 -5.96
CA ALA A 394 10.40 19.24 -5.17
C ALA A 394 9.65 19.23 -3.82
N GLU A 395 8.65 18.36 -3.65
CA GLU A 395 7.97 18.17 -2.39
C GLU A 395 8.71 17.19 -1.48
N ARG A 396 8.57 17.44 -0.18
CA ARG A 396 9.23 16.66 0.87
C ARG A 396 8.73 15.20 0.91
N THR A 397 7.57 14.91 0.32
CA THR A 397 7.01 13.57 0.09
C THR A 397 7.82 12.71 -0.89
N TYR A 398 8.76 13.28 -1.65
CA TYR A 398 9.44 12.56 -2.74
C TYR A 398 10.08 11.23 -2.30
N ASN A 399 10.55 11.12 -1.04
CA ASN A 399 11.10 9.86 -0.52
C ASN A 399 10.11 8.68 -0.60
N LEU A 400 8.80 8.94 -0.58
CA LEU A 400 7.73 7.93 -0.72
C LEU A 400 7.47 7.57 -2.19
N ALA A 401 7.62 8.52 -3.12
CA ALA A 401 7.36 8.33 -4.55
C ALA A 401 8.62 7.99 -5.37
N LYS A 402 9.82 8.12 -4.78
CA LYS A 402 11.12 7.95 -5.45
C LYS A 402 11.23 6.62 -6.18
N VAL A 403 10.84 5.53 -5.53
CA VAL A 403 10.93 4.19 -6.13
C VAL A 403 9.99 4.06 -7.32
N VAL A 404 8.75 4.56 -7.20
CA VAL A 404 7.79 4.60 -8.31
C VAL A 404 8.38 5.37 -9.50
N PHE A 405 9.02 6.52 -9.26
CA PHE A 405 9.58 7.33 -10.33
C PHE A 405 10.78 6.65 -11.01
N GLN A 406 11.60 5.89 -10.27
CA GLN A 406 12.66 5.07 -10.87
C GLN A 406 12.10 3.96 -11.75
N LEU A 407 11.03 3.28 -11.30
CA LEU A 407 10.35 2.26 -12.11
C LEU A 407 9.77 2.85 -13.42
N LEU A 408 9.27 4.09 -13.36
CA LEU A 408 8.78 4.81 -14.55
C LEU A 408 9.90 5.27 -15.48
N ASP A 409 11.07 5.64 -14.95
CA ASP A 409 12.24 5.97 -15.78
C ASP A 409 12.75 4.71 -16.50
N ASP A 410 12.75 3.55 -15.85
CA ASP A 410 13.05 2.27 -16.48
C ASP A 410 12.04 1.96 -17.62
N ALA A 411 10.74 2.21 -17.40
CA ALA A 411 9.71 2.04 -18.43
C ALA A 411 9.93 2.95 -19.64
N TRP A 412 10.30 4.21 -19.40
CA TRP A 412 10.59 5.17 -20.46
C TRP A 412 11.79 4.74 -21.32
N ASN A 413 12.84 4.22 -20.67
CA ASN A 413 14.03 3.72 -21.34
C ASN A 413 13.77 2.45 -22.17
N ASP A 414 12.92 1.54 -21.67
CA ASP A 414 12.44 0.38 -22.43
C ASP A 414 11.66 0.82 -23.67
N GLY A 415 10.78 1.81 -23.51
CA GLY A 415 10.11 2.44 -24.64
C GLY A 415 8.91 1.69 -25.20
N SER A 416 8.61 0.48 -24.71
CA SER A 416 7.50 -0.34 -25.20
C SER A 416 6.16 0.03 -24.52
N SER A 417 5.04 -0.30 -25.17
CA SER A 417 3.69 -0.21 -24.58
C SER A 417 3.35 -1.36 -23.63
N TRP A 418 4.28 -2.31 -23.44
CA TRP A 418 4.02 -3.58 -22.74
C TRP A 418 4.93 -3.78 -21.53
N TYR A 419 5.74 -2.77 -21.19
CA TYR A 419 6.68 -2.81 -20.08
C TYR A 419 5.99 -3.26 -18.79
N ASP A 420 6.36 -4.41 -18.22
CA ASP A 420 5.75 -4.93 -16.99
C ASP A 420 6.41 -4.30 -15.74
N ILE A 421 5.83 -3.18 -15.29
CA ILE A 421 6.25 -2.49 -14.09
C ILE A 421 6.14 -3.34 -12.81
N ASP A 422 5.19 -4.27 -12.77
CA ASP A 422 4.97 -5.16 -11.63
C ASP A 422 6.09 -6.20 -11.54
N GLU A 423 6.48 -6.79 -12.68
CA GLU A 423 7.63 -7.68 -12.75
C GLU A 423 8.92 -6.95 -12.38
N ARG A 424 9.10 -5.72 -12.88
CA ARG A 424 10.25 -4.90 -12.51
C ARG A 424 10.31 -4.65 -11.02
N ALA A 425 9.22 -4.18 -10.41
CA ALA A 425 9.17 -3.91 -8.97
C ALA A 425 9.48 -5.16 -8.15
N ARG A 426 8.92 -6.32 -8.51
CA ARG A 426 9.25 -7.62 -7.89
C ARG A 426 10.73 -7.98 -8.03
N SER A 427 11.34 -7.73 -9.20
CA SER A 427 12.76 -8.01 -9.44
C SER A 427 13.69 -7.20 -8.53
N GLN A 428 13.24 -6.02 -8.09
CA GLN A 428 13.95 -5.15 -7.15
C GLN A 428 13.58 -5.42 -5.68
N GLY A 429 12.66 -6.36 -5.41
CA GLY A 429 12.18 -6.64 -4.06
C GLY A 429 11.32 -5.51 -3.47
N VAL A 430 10.66 -4.73 -4.32
CA VAL A 430 9.85 -3.57 -3.94
C VAL A 430 8.36 -3.87 -4.14
N GLU A 431 7.52 -3.44 -3.20
CA GLU A 431 6.07 -3.56 -3.28
C GLU A 431 5.36 -2.26 -2.85
N VAL A 432 4.89 -1.41 -3.77
CA VAL A 432 4.43 -0.04 -3.46
C VAL A 432 2.93 0.14 -3.69
N ALA A 433 2.21 0.69 -2.70
CA ALA A 433 0.83 1.15 -2.88
C ALA A 433 0.81 2.55 -3.55
N LEU A 434 -0.05 2.73 -4.56
CA LEU A 434 -0.15 3.93 -5.41
C LEU A 434 -1.10 5.00 -4.85
N MET A 435 -1.34 4.96 -3.55
CA MET A 435 -2.42 5.68 -2.87
C MET A 435 -2.04 6.93 -2.13
#